data_AF-A0AAV2LY01-F1
#
_entry.id   AF-A0AAV2LY01-F1
#
_cell.length_a   1.000
_cell.length_b   1.000
_cell.length_c   1.000
_cell.angle_alpha   90.00
_cell.angle_beta   90.00
_cell.angle_gamma   90.00
#
_symmetry.space_group_name_H-M   'P 1'
#
loop_
_entity.id
_entity.type
_entity.pdbx_description
1 polymer ?
#
loop_
_entity_poly.entity_id
_entity_poly.type
_entity_poly.pdbx_seq_one_letter_code
_entity_poly.pdbx_strand_id
1 'polypeptide(L)'
;MDPGVLTGRFSELSALALPVRAHVKEQDHSGQTLYEVYTEWTQTELVRGSRLAFCQRWSLIIEEKHRIQCLHPPGPAVPLATECLSSFSPIQGLRAVIKEMSGHFLLEVTEL
;
A
#
# COMPACT_ATOMS: atom_id res chain seq x y z
N MET A 1 -0.09 -11.66 31.17
CA MET A 1 -0.02 -11.90 29.72
C MET A 1 1.44 -12.14 29.39
N ASP A 2 1.78 -13.21 28.67
CA ASP A 2 3.18 -13.56 28.37
C ASP A 2 3.72 -12.62 27.26
N PRO A 3 4.85 -11.90 27.49
CA PRO A 3 5.45 -11.01 26.50
C PRO A 3 5.82 -11.69 25.17
N GLY A 4 6.16 -12.98 25.20
CA GLY A 4 6.47 -13.78 24.01
C GLY A 4 5.23 -14.02 23.15
N VAL A 5 4.06 -14.20 23.76
CA VAL A 5 2.78 -14.34 23.04
C VAL A 5 2.39 -13.03 22.36
N LEU A 6 2.59 -11.89 23.03
CA LEU A 6 2.36 -10.56 22.46
C LEU A 6 3.28 -10.29 21.26
N THR A 7 4.56 -10.58 21.41
CA THR A 7 5.56 -10.38 20.35
C THR A 7 5.27 -11.27 19.14
N GLY A 8 4.89 -12.53 19.38
CA GLY A 8 4.50 -13.45 18.32
C GLY A 8 3.28 -12.97 17.54
N ARG A 9 2.22 -12.56 18.24
CA ARG A 9 0.99 -12.02 17.61
C ARG A 9 1.24 -10.72 16.86
N PHE A 10 2.04 -9.81 17.44
CA PHE A 10 2.41 -8.56 16.78
C PHE A 10 3.16 -8.82 15.47
N SER A 11 4.12 -9.75 15.49
CA SER A 11 4.87 -10.18 14.31
C SER A 11 3.94 -10.75 13.23
N GLU A 12 3.08 -11.71 13.57
CA GLU A 12 2.10 -12.32 12.66
C GLU A 12 1.22 -11.29 11.96
N LEU A 13 0.67 -10.34 12.73
CA LEU A 13 -0.28 -9.35 12.22
C LEU A 13 0.42 -8.23 11.43
N SER A 14 1.64 -7.83 11.83
CA SER A 14 2.37 -6.75 11.18
C SER A 14 2.95 -7.16 9.82
N ALA A 15 3.15 -8.46 9.60
CA ALA A 15 3.60 -9.02 8.33
C ALA A 15 2.51 -9.05 7.25
N LEU A 16 1.23 -8.81 7.59
CA LEU A 16 0.15 -8.79 6.61
C LEU A 16 0.13 -7.47 5.85
N ALA A 17 -0.26 -7.53 4.57
CA ALA A 17 -0.51 -6.34 3.79
C ALA A 17 -1.72 -5.59 4.33
N LEU A 18 -1.55 -4.30 4.58
CA LEU A 18 -2.59 -3.40 5.08
C LEU A 18 -2.91 -2.36 4.00
N PRO A 19 -4.21 -2.14 3.67
CA PRO A 19 -4.60 -1.09 2.75
C PRO A 19 -4.35 0.28 3.39
N VAL A 20 -3.80 1.20 2.62
CA VAL A 20 -3.49 2.58 3.07
C VAL A 20 -4.38 3.59 2.39
N ARG A 21 -4.59 3.44 1.08
CA ARG A 21 -5.39 4.37 0.27
C ARG A 21 -6.06 3.62 -0.87
N ALA A 22 -7.23 4.11 -1.28
CA ALA A 22 -7.83 3.74 -2.55
C ALA A 22 -8.23 5.01 -3.31
N HIS A 23 -8.04 4.99 -4.62
CA HIS A 23 -8.51 6.01 -5.55
C HIS A 23 -9.35 5.33 -6.63
N VAL A 24 -10.52 5.90 -6.92
CA VAL A 24 -11.43 5.39 -7.93
C VAL A 24 -11.56 6.43 -9.02
N LYS A 25 -11.39 6.00 -10.26
CA LYS A 25 -11.61 6.81 -11.45
C LYS A 25 -12.65 6.13 -12.33
N GLU A 26 -13.74 6.84 -12.60
CA GLU A 26 -14.76 6.42 -13.54
C GLU A 26 -14.33 6.73 -14.98
N GLN A 27 -14.61 5.81 -15.90
CA GLN A 27 -14.33 5.94 -17.34
C GLN A 27 -15.47 5.34 -18.14
N ASP A 28 -15.86 6.00 -19.23
CA ASP A 28 -16.75 5.40 -20.22
C ASP A 28 -15.96 4.44 -21.12
N HIS A 29 -16.38 3.19 -21.18
CA HIS A 29 -15.78 2.19 -22.06
C HIS A 29 -16.85 1.42 -22.81
N SER A 30 -16.93 1.63 -24.14
CA SER A 30 -17.82 0.86 -25.04
C SER A 30 -19.30 0.85 -24.61
N GLY A 31 -19.80 1.95 -24.04
CA GLY A 31 -21.20 2.08 -23.58
C GLY A 31 -21.46 1.51 -22.19
N GLN A 32 -20.42 1.15 -21.44
CA GLN A 32 -20.48 0.72 -20.04
C GLN A 32 -19.60 1.61 -19.16
N THR A 33 -20.00 1.80 -17.91
CA THR A 33 -19.20 2.50 -16.91
C THR A 33 -18.12 1.56 -16.35
N LEU A 34 -16.87 1.90 -16.61
CA LEU A 34 -15.68 1.23 -16.09
C LEU A 34 -15.12 2.02 -14.91
N TYR A 35 -14.76 1.32 -13.84
CA TYR A 35 -14.09 1.89 -12.68
C TYR A 35 -12.66 1.38 -12.62
N GLU A 36 -11.70 2.28 -12.79
CA GLU A 36 -10.31 2.01 -12.44
C GLU A 36 -10.10 2.28 -10.96
N VAL A 37 -9.76 1.25 -10.19
CA VAL A 37 -9.44 1.38 -8.77
C VAL A 37 -7.95 1.19 -8.57
N TYR A 38 -7.29 2.21 -8.04
CA TYR A 38 -5.91 2.18 -7.61
C TYR A 38 -5.90 2.01 -6.10
N THR A 39 -5.22 0.98 -5.62
CA THR A 39 -5.09 0.69 -4.18
C THR A 39 -3.63 0.76 -3.78
N GLU A 40 -3.32 1.51 -2.73
CA GLU A 40 -2.01 1.56 -2.10
C GLU A 40 -2.04 0.69 -0.85
N TRP A 41 -1.05 -0.17 -0.71
CA TRP A 41 -0.90 -1.11 0.37
C TRP A 41 0.47 -0.96 1.00
N THR A 42 0.56 -1.33 2.27
CA THR A 42 1.84 -1.43 2.95
C THR A 42 1.99 -2.75 3.69
N GLN A 43 3.21 -3.23 3.83
CA GLN A 43 3.53 -4.45 4.54
C GLN A 43 4.81 -4.24 5.34
N THR A 44 4.84 -4.70 6.58
CA THR A 44 6.08 -4.69 7.36
C THR A 44 6.92 -5.90 6.97
N GLU A 45 8.11 -5.66 6.45
CA GLU A 45 9.11 -6.69 6.22
C GLU A 45 9.91 -6.87 7.51
N LEU A 46 9.61 -7.95 8.22
CA LEU A 46 10.10 -8.17 9.58
C LEU A 46 11.61 -8.48 9.64
N VAL A 47 12.22 -8.97 8.56
CA VAL A 47 13.65 -9.34 8.56
C VAL A 47 14.54 -8.09 8.51
N ARG A 48 14.15 -7.07 7.73
CA ARG A 48 14.89 -5.82 7.56
C ARG A 48 14.29 -4.67 8.36
N GLY A 49 13.14 -4.88 9.01
CA GLY A 49 12.41 -3.83 9.73
C GLY A 49 11.91 -2.72 8.80
N SER A 50 11.69 -3.03 7.53
CA SER A 50 11.27 -2.05 6.53
C SER A 50 9.77 -2.08 6.29
N ARG A 51 9.22 -0.96 5.82
CA ARG A 51 7.82 -0.90 5.38
C ARG A 51 7.82 -0.87 3.86
N LEU A 52 7.36 -1.95 3.25
CA LEU A 52 7.12 -2.03 1.82
C LEU A 52 5.85 -1.25 1.49
N ALA A 53 5.86 -0.48 0.42
CA ALA A 53 4.68 0.17 -0.14
C ALA A 53 4.52 -0.26 -1.59
N PHE A 54 3.30 -0.65 -1.98
CA PHE A 54 3.01 -1.09 -3.33
C PHE A 54 1.61 -0.66 -3.74
N CYS A 55 1.42 -0.49 -5.04
CA CYS A 55 0.13 -0.20 -5.62
C CYS A 55 -0.37 -1.38 -6.46
N GLN A 56 -1.69 -1.52 -6.49
CA GLN A 56 -2.37 -2.48 -7.33
C GLN A 56 -3.54 -1.81 -8.03
N ARG A 57 -3.67 -2.07 -9.33
CA ARG A 57 -4.73 -1.55 -10.17
C ARG A 57 -5.77 -2.62 -10.47
N TRP A 58 -7.04 -2.22 -10.36
CA TRP A 58 -8.21 -3.03 -10.64
C TRP A 58 -9.06 -2.34 -11.70
N SER A 59 -9.62 -3.13 -12.60
CA SER A 59 -10.58 -2.66 -13.59
C SER A 59 -11.92 -3.34 -13.30
N LEU A 60 -12.90 -2.56 -12.86
CA LEU A 60 -14.17 -3.06 -12.36
C LEU A 60 -15.34 -2.56 -13.21
N ILE A 61 -16.32 -3.42 -13.46
CA ILE A 61 -17.63 -3.02 -13.98
C ILE A 61 -18.67 -3.26 -12.88
N ILE A 62 -19.61 -2.33 -12.76
CA ILE A 62 -20.80 -2.52 -11.94
C ILE A 62 -21.93 -2.92 -12.87
N GLU A 63 -22.33 -4.19 -12.80
CA GLU A 63 -23.47 -4.70 -13.56
C GLU A 63 -24.81 -4.36 -12.89
N GLU A 64 -25.89 -4.71 -13.57
CA GLU A 64 -27.25 -4.69 -13.01
C GLU A 64 -27.30 -5.41 -11.65
N LYS A 65 -28.11 -4.88 -10.72
CA LYS A 65 -28.24 -5.35 -9.32
C LYS A 65 -26.98 -5.13 -8.47
N HIS A 66 -26.14 -4.15 -8.80
CA HIS A 66 -24.95 -3.78 -8.02
C HIS A 66 -23.91 -4.90 -7.90
N ARG A 67 -23.85 -5.81 -8.88
CA ARG A 67 -22.83 -6.85 -8.90
C ARG A 67 -21.52 -6.27 -9.44
N ILE A 68 -20.47 -6.32 -8.62
CA ILE A 68 -19.13 -5.88 -9.01
C ILE A 68 -18.43 -7.03 -9.73
N GLN A 69 -17.96 -6.79 -10.95
CA GLN A 69 -17.12 -7.72 -11.69
C GLN A 69 -15.73 -7.13 -11.94
N CYS A 70 -14.71 -7.96 -11.75
CA CYS A 70 -13.36 -7.65 -12.22
C CYS A 70 -13.28 -8.01 -13.70
N LEU A 71 -12.98 -7.04 -14.55
CA LEU A 71 -12.79 -7.25 -16.00
C LEU A 71 -11.60 -8.19 -16.23
N HIS A 72 -10.55 -8.00 -15.44
CA HIS A 72 -9.29 -8.76 -15.48
C HIS A 72 -8.84 -9.06 -14.05
N PRO A 73 -8.00 -10.09 -13.84
CA PRO A 73 -7.26 -10.23 -12.59
C PRO A 73 -6.55 -8.90 -12.26
N PRO A 74 -6.45 -8.54 -10.98
CA PRO A 74 -5.78 -7.31 -10.63
C PRO A 74 -4.34 -7.32 -11.17
N GLY A 75 -3.88 -6.14 -11.60
CA GLY A 75 -2.52 -6.00 -12.11
C GLY A 75 -1.48 -6.45 -11.08
N PRO A 76 -0.22 -6.66 -11.51
CA PRO A 76 0.85 -6.97 -10.57
C PRO A 76 0.93 -5.89 -9.49
N ALA A 77 1.23 -6.28 -8.26
CA ALA A 77 1.56 -5.33 -7.21
C ALA A 77 2.89 -4.65 -7.59
N VAL A 78 2.83 -3.37 -7.93
CA VAL A 78 4.00 -2.60 -8.33
C VAL A 78 4.52 -1.86 -7.10
N PRO A 79 5.81 -2.00 -6.72
CA PRO A 79 6.38 -1.19 -5.66
C PRO A 79 6.16 0.29 -5.95
N LEU A 80 5.68 1.05 -4.97
CA LEU A 80 5.71 2.50 -5.01
C LEU A 80 7.17 2.88 -4.76
N ALA A 81 7.95 2.87 -5.85
CA ALA A 81 9.40 2.71 -5.89
C ALA A 81 10.22 3.89 -5.35
N THR A 82 9.75 4.57 -4.30
CA THR A 82 10.52 5.64 -3.67
C THR A 82 10.54 5.54 -2.15
N GLU A 83 10.00 4.53 -1.48
CA GLU A 83 10.15 4.45 -0.01
C GLU A 83 10.68 3.07 0.40
N CYS A 84 11.97 3.01 0.71
CA CYS A 84 12.68 1.81 1.15
C CYS A 84 12.53 1.58 2.65
N LEU A 85 12.64 2.64 3.44
CA LEU A 85 12.50 2.64 4.89
C LEU A 85 11.74 3.89 5.30
N SER A 86 10.89 3.79 6.33
CA SER A 86 10.35 4.98 6.96
C SER A 86 10.20 4.79 8.46
N SER A 87 10.32 5.88 9.20
CA SER A 87 10.12 5.91 10.64
C SER A 87 9.50 7.24 11.05
N PHE A 88 8.73 7.23 12.13
CA PHE A 88 8.11 8.42 12.69
C PHE A 88 8.86 8.84 13.95
N SER A 89 9.10 10.15 14.08
CA SER A 89 9.59 10.73 15.31
C SER A 89 8.49 10.60 16.38
N PRO A 90 8.79 9.98 17.53
CA PRO A 90 7.80 9.79 18.59
C PRO A 90 7.43 11.09 19.32
N ILE A 91 8.14 12.19 19.06
CA ILE A 91 8.05 13.44 19.85
C ILE A 91 7.70 14.65 18.99
N GLN A 92 8.11 14.68 17.71
CA GLN A 92 8.08 15.91 16.91
C GLN A 92 7.10 15.86 15.72
N GLY A 93 6.33 14.79 15.55
CA GLY A 93 5.44 14.67 14.37
C GLY A 93 6.20 14.62 13.03
N LEU A 94 7.51 14.39 13.06
CA LEU A 94 8.34 14.27 11.88
C LEU A 94 8.29 12.85 11.33
N ARG A 95 8.34 12.71 10.01
CA ARG A 95 8.49 11.45 9.31
C ARG A 95 9.81 11.44 8.57
N ALA A 96 10.63 10.42 8.81
CA ALA A 96 11.85 10.16 8.06
C ALA A 96 11.60 9.04 7.05
N VAL A 97 12.02 9.22 5.80
CA VAL A 97 11.84 8.27 4.70
C VAL A 97 13.15 8.13 3.93
N ILE A 98 13.62 6.92 3.72
CA ILE A 98 14.70 6.62 2.79
C ILE A 98 14.09 6.25 1.45
N LYS A 99 14.44 6.98 0.40
CA LYS A 99 13.95 6.81 -0.97
C LYS A 99 15.05 6.31 -1.88
N GLU A 100 14.82 5.25 -2.64
CA GLU A 100 15.71 4.90 -3.75
C GLU A 100 15.29 5.68 -5.01
N MET A 101 16.21 6.42 -5.61
CA MET A 101 16.03 7.08 -6.89
C MET A 101 17.27 6.87 -7.74
N SER A 102 17.12 6.20 -8.89
CA SER A 102 18.19 5.99 -9.87
C SER A 102 19.48 5.38 -9.28
N GLY A 103 19.34 4.44 -8.33
CA GLY A 103 20.47 3.79 -7.66
C GLY A 103 21.09 4.59 -6.50
N HIS A 104 20.51 5.73 -6.14
CA HIS A 104 20.90 6.52 -4.97
C HIS A 104 19.84 6.43 -3.88
N PHE A 105 20.26 6.48 -2.61
CA PHE A 105 19.35 6.58 -1.47
C PHE A 105 19.31 8.02 -0.94
N LEU A 106 18.11 8.60 -0.89
CA LEU A 106 17.84 9.93 -0.33
C LEU A 106 17.12 9.79 1.02
N LEU A 107 17.55 10.52 2.04
CA LEU A 107 16.77 10.69 3.27
C LEU A 107 15.91 11.95 3.16
N GLU A 108 14.60 11.79 3.24
CA GLU A 108 13.62 12.87 3.32
C GLU A 108 13.03 12.94 4.74
N VAL A 109 13.03 14.12 5.35
CA VAL A 109 12.38 14.38 6.64
C VAL A 109 11.28 15.40 6.43
N THR A 110 10.04 15.03 6.70
CA THR A 110 8.86 15.88 6.50
C THR A 110 8.07 16.03 7.80
N GLU A 111 7.52 17.22 8.01
CA GLU A 111 6.48 17.47 9.02
C GLU A 111 5.14 16.90 8.51
N LEU A 112 4.35 16.30 9.41
CA LEU A 112 3.00 15.80 9.12
C LEU A 112 1.95 16.92 9.13
#